data_AF-A0A2S1JQ80-F1
#
_entry.id   AF-A0A2S1JQ80-F1
#
_cell.length_a   1.000
_cell.length_b   1.000
_cell.length_c   1.000
_cell.angle_alpha   90.00
_cell.angle_beta   90.00
_cell.angle_gamma   90.00
#
_symmetry.space_group_name_H-M   'P 1'
#
loop_
_entity.id
_entity.type
_entity.pdbx_description
1 polymer ?
#
loop_
_entity_poly.entity_id
_entity_poly.type
_entity_poly.pdbx_seq_one_letter_code
_entity_poly.pdbx_strand_id
1 'polypeptide(L)'
;MNRLTKKEIFNLIDSIESEQLAFERVRPHNKGEIRKKDSLKKGEFKNMVSEAIEEGHQPGGGLELKIPSIKKTLFGYHDGIYRLE
;
A
#
# COMPACT_ATOMS: atom_id res chain seq x y z
N MET A 1 -7.74 6.79 -14.15
CA MET A 1 -7.02 6.98 -12.86
C MET A 1 -5.57 6.56 -13.08
N ASN A 2 -4.61 7.42 -12.73
CA ASN A 2 -3.21 7.22 -13.09
C ASN A 2 -2.52 6.28 -12.09
N ARG A 3 -1.80 5.28 -12.62
CA ARG A 3 -0.88 4.43 -11.87
C ARG A 3 0.28 5.27 -11.34
N LEU A 4 0.66 5.05 -10.08
CA LEU A 4 1.83 5.68 -9.48
C LEU A 4 3.10 4.90 -9.82
N THR A 5 4.19 5.64 -9.99
CA THR A 5 5.55 5.08 -10.09
C THR A 5 6.11 4.74 -8.71
N LYS A 6 7.10 3.83 -8.66
CA LYS A 6 7.81 3.46 -7.43
C LYS A 6 8.32 4.69 -6.65
N LYS A 7 8.89 5.66 -7.36
CA LYS A 7 9.40 6.91 -6.77
C LYS A 7 8.29 7.75 -6.14
N GLU A 8 7.16 7.91 -6.82
CA GLU A 8 6.02 8.67 -6.27
C GLU A 8 5.46 8.01 -5.02
N ILE A 9 5.32 6.67 -5.04
CA ILE A 9 4.85 5.90 -3.88
C ILE A 9 5.79 6.09 -2.69
N PHE A 10 7.11 6.03 -2.92
CA PHE A 10 8.09 6.19 -1.86
C PHE A 10 8.06 7.59 -1.26
N ASN A 11 7.92 8.63 -2.08
CA ASN A 11 7.76 10.00 -1.62
C ASN A 11 6.49 10.18 -0.76
N LEU A 12 5.38 9.54 -1.16
CA LEU A 12 4.15 9.56 -0.36
C LEU A 12 4.34 8.90 1.00
N ILE A 13 5.00 7.74 1.03
CA ILE A 13 5.33 7.04 2.27
C ILE A 13 6.24 7.89 3.16
N ASP A 14 7.25 8.55 2.57
CA ASP A 14 8.17 9.42 3.31
C ASP A 14 7.49 10.65 3.92
N SER A 15 6.42 11.14 3.29
CA SER A 15 5.65 12.29 3.78
C SER A 15 4.86 12.01 5.06
N ILE A 16 4.68 10.74 5.44
CA ILE A 16 4.00 10.36 6.67
C ILE A 16 5.00 10.56 7.82
N GLU A 17 4.69 11.35 8.85
CA GLU A 17 5.67 11.61 9.92
C GLU A 17 6.02 10.36 10.74
N SER A 18 5.05 9.45 10.93
CA SER A 18 5.22 8.23 11.72
C SER A 18 6.19 7.23 11.09
N GLU A 19 7.15 6.73 11.87
CA GLU A 19 8.06 5.66 11.42
C GLU A 19 7.35 4.31 11.23
N GLN A 20 6.29 4.08 12.00
CA GLN A 20 5.43 2.91 11.88
C GLN A 20 4.19 3.25 11.06
N LEU A 21 3.98 2.52 9.97
CA LEU A 21 2.85 2.69 9.06
C LEU A 21 1.78 1.67 9.40
N ALA A 22 0.58 2.14 9.73
CA ALA A 22 -0.59 1.29 9.87
C ALA A 22 -1.36 1.23 8.54
N PHE A 23 -1.69 0.04 8.08
CA PHE A 23 -2.42 -0.19 6.83
C PHE A 23 -3.43 -1.34 7.00
N GLU A 24 -4.38 -1.44 6.07
CA GLU A 24 -5.32 -2.55 6.01
C GLU A 24 -4.96 -3.46 4.85
N ARG A 25 -4.78 -4.76 5.10
CA ARG A 25 -4.74 -5.77 4.04
C ARG A 25 -6.16 -6.12 3.63
N VAL A 26 -6.44 -6.09 2.34
CA VAL A 26 -7.73 -6.35 1.74
C VAL A 26 -7.61 -7.56 0.83
N ARG A 27 -8.29 -8.65 1.20
CA ARG A 27 -8.32 -9.87 0.41
C ARG A 27 -9.77 -10.26 0.07
N PRO A 28 -10.07 -10.65 -1.18
CA PRO A 28 -11.39 -11.15 -1.53
C PRO A 28 -11.61 -12.54 -0.90
N HIS A 29 -12.79 -12.77 -0.34
CA HIS A 29 -13.22 -14.07 0.17
C HIS A 29 -14.75 -14.20 0.07
N ASN A 30 -15.23 -15.21 -0.69
CA ASN A 30 -16.64 -15.58 -0.79
C ASN A 30 -17.62 -14.39 -0.98
N LYS A 31 -17.56 -13.72 -2.13
CA LYS A 31 -18.37 -12.53 -2.49
C LYS A 31 -18.20 -11.30 -1.56
N GLY A 32 -17.32 -11.36 -0.55
CA GLY A 32 -16.99 -10.25 0.34
C GLY A 32 -15.49 -9.97 0.43
N GLU A 33 -15.13 -8.96 1.22
CA GLU A 33 -13.74 -8.60 1.51
C GLU A 33 -13.41 -8.94 2.97
N ILE A 34 -12.24 -9.53 3.19
CA ILE A 34 -11.65 -9.64 4.51
C ILE A 34 -10.61 -8.52 4.65
N ARG A 35 -10.83 -7.65 5.64
CA ARG A 35 -9.92 -6.57 6.00
C ARG A 35 -9.16 -6.95 7.27
N LYS A 36 -7.83 -6.86 7.24
CA LYS A 36 -6.97 -7.09 8.40
C LYS A 36 -6.05 -5.91 8.60
N LYS A 37 -6.11 -5.29 9.78
CA LYS A 37 -5.15 -4.24 10.18
C LYS A 37 -3.77 -4.85 10.38
N ASP A 38 -2.77 -4.18 9.88
CA ASP A 38 -1.37 -4.55 9.98
C ASP A 38 -0.52 -3.29 10.14
N SER A 39 0.73 -3.46 10.55
CA SER A 39 1.67 -2.34 10.64
C SER A 39 3.10 -2.78 10.37
N LEU A 40 3.84 -1.95 9.64
CA LEU A 40 5.24 -2.17 9.32
C LEU A 40 6.03 -0.89 9.54
N LYS A 41 7.34 -0.99 9.78
CA LYS A 41 8.21 0.20 9.69
C LYS A 41 8.22 0.70 8.24
N LYS A 42 8.43 2.00 8.05
CA LYS A 42 8.54 2.61 6.70
C LYS A 42 9.48 1.86 5.78
N GLY A 43 10.68 1.52 6.26
CA GLY A 43 11.67 0.77 5.47
C GLY A 43 11.14 -0.60 5.03
N GLU A 44 10.54 -1.37 5.94
CA GLU A 44 9.95 -2.68 5.64
C GLU A 44 8.77 -2.56 4.67
N PHE A 45 7.92 -1.56 4.85
CA PHE A 45 6.80 -1.30 3.96
C PHE A 45 7.27 -0.94 2.54
N LYS A 46 8.30 -0.08 2.42
CA LYS A 46 8.90 0.25 1.12
C LYS A 46 9.53 -0.96 0.43
N ASN A 47 10.17 -1.84 1.18
CA ASN A 47 10.70 -3.09 0.63
C ASN A 47 9.57 -3.97 0.09
N MET A 48 8.48 -4.14 0.86
CA MET A 48 7.30 -4.87 0.40
C MET A 48 6.67 -4.26 -0.86
N VAL A 49 6.58 -2.93 -0.94
CA VAL A 49 6.10 -2.22 -2.14
C VAL A 49 7.05 -2.45 -3.32
N SER A 50 8.37 -2.41 -3.08
CA SER A 50 9.40 -2.67 -4.10
C SER A 50 9.23 -4.05 -4.71
N GLU A 51 9.18 -5.08 -3.86
CA GLU A 51 8.98 -6.47 -4.26
C GLU A 51 7.68 -6.63 -5.02
N ALA A 52 6.57 -6.04 -4.53
CA ALA A 52 5.28 -6.17 -5.20
C ALA A 52 5.26 -5.56 -6.61
N ILE A 53 5.93 -4.44 -6.82
CA ILE A 53 6.04 -3.79 -8.13
C ILE A 53 6.92 -4.61 -9.07
N GLU A 54 8.03 -5.17 -8.57
CA GLU A 54 9.00 -5.94 -9.35
C GLU A 54 8.45 -7.31 -9.76
N GLU A 55 7.78 -8.00 -8.84
CA GLU A 55 7.17 -9.31 -9.05
C GLU A 55 5.78 -9.22 -9.71
N GLY A 56 5.18 -8.03 -9.78
CA GLY A 56 3.81 -7.83 -10.28
C GLY A 56 2.75 -8.53 -9.42
N HIS A 57 3.03 -8.69 -8.13
CA HIS A 57 2.15 -9.39 -7.19
C HIS A 57 2.24 -8.82 -5.77
N GLN A 58 1.12 -8.42 -5.18
CA GLN A 58 1.10 -7.93 -3.80
C GLN A 58 0.93 -9.08 -2.79
N PRO A 59 1.91 -9.30 -1.89
CA PRO A 59 1.84 -10.39 -0.92
C PRO A 59 0.72 -10.20 0.10
N GLY A 60 -0.17 -11.19 0.17
CA GLY A 60 -1.28 -11.22 1.13
C GLY A 60 -2.54 -10.45 0.69
N GLY A 61 -2.64 -10.11 -0.60
CA GLY A 61 -3.78 -9.39 -1.18
C GLY A 61 -3.52 -7.90 -1.35
N GLY A 62 -4.54 -7.13 -1.72
CA GLY A 62 -4.43 -5.68 -1.79
C GLY A 62 -4.16 -5.06 -0.42
N LEU A 63 -3.82 -3.78 -0.41
CA LEU A 63 -3.64 -3.01 0.81
C LEU A 63 -4.13 -1.57 0.66
N GLU A 64 -4.48 -0.96 1.79
CA GLU A 64 -4.91 0.43 1.90
C GLU A 64 -4.07 1.12 2.98
N LEU A 65 -3.32 2.14 2.58
CA LEU A 65 -2.52 2.99 3.47
C LEU A 65 -3.05 4.43 3.43
N LYS A 66 -3.49 4.95 4.57
CA LYS A 66 -3.91 6.36 4.67
C LYS A 66 -2.68 7.28 4.67
N ILE A 67 -2.72 8.34 3.87
CA ILE A 67 -1.71 9.39 3.78
C ILE A 67 -2.29 10.69 4.37
N PRO A 68 -2.07 10.97 5.67
CA PRO A 68 -2.76 12.07 6.36
C PRO A 68 -2.44 13.45 5.79
N SER A 69 -1.19 13.66 5.35
CA SER A 69 -0.68 14.93 4.81
C SER A 69 -1.49 15.46 3.62
N ILE A 70 -2.05 14.55 2.81
CA ILE A 70 -2.84 14.88 1.62
C ILE A 70 -4.29 14.40 1.68
N LYS A 71 -4.72 13.83 2.82
CA LYS A 71 -6.07 13.28 3.05
C LYS A 71 -6.52 12.29 1.97
N LYS A 72 -5.60 11.45 1.48
CA LYS A 72 -5.86 10.41 0.47
C LYS A 72 -5.42 9.04 0.97
N THR A 73 -5.86 8.00 0.28
CA THR A 73 -5.47 6.61 0.55
C THR A 73 -4.66 6.08 -0.62
N LEU A 74 -3.50 5.52 -0.31
CA LEU A 74 -2.68 4.75 -1.24
C LEU A 74 -3.21 3.32 -1.25
N PHE A 75 -3.70 2.89 -2.42
CA PHE A 75 -4.17 1.53 -2.67
C PHE A 75 -3.07 0.75 -3.37
N GLY A 76 -2.65 -0.37 -2.78
CA GLY A 76 -1.84 -1.39 -3.43
C GLY A 76 -2.73 -2.53 -3.89
N TYR A 77 -2.75 -2.84 -5.17
CA TYR A 77 -3.58 -3.88 -5.77
C TYR A 77 -2.83 -5.21 -5.88
N HIS A 78 -3.57 -6.31 -6.00
CA HIS A 78 -3.03 -7.67 -6.03
C HIS A 78 -1.99 -7.94 -7.14
N ASP A 79 -1.99 -7.11 -8.18
CA ASP A 79 -1.12 -7.16 -9.37
C ASP A 79 0.13 -6.25 -9.23
N GLY A 80 0.42 -5.77 -8.01
CA GLY A 80 1.59 -4.90 -7.77
C GLY A 80 1.40 -3.47 -8.29
N ILE A 81 0.19 -3.09 -8.72
CA ILE A 81 -0.13 -1.73 -9.13
C ILE A 81 -0.53 -0.90 -7.91
N TYR A 82 -0.12 0.36 -7.90
CA TYR A 82 -0.49 1.31 -6.85
C TYR A 82 -1.21 2.53 -7.43
N ARG A 83 -2.23 3.00 -6.70
CA ARG A 83 -3.01 4.20 -7.04
C ARG A 83 -3.34 5.00 -5.80
N LEU A 84 -3.66 6.27 -6.01
CA LEU A 84 -4.02 7.20 -4.95
C LEU A 84 -5.46 7.66 -5.16
N GLU A 85 -6.32 7.46 -4.16
CA GLU A 85 -7.73 7.87 -4.17
C GLU A 85 -8.08 8.74 -2.96
#